data_AF-Q1Z1K4-F1
#
_entry.id   AF-Q1Z1K4-F1
#
_cell.length_a   1.000
_cell.length_b   1.000
_cell.length_c   1.000
_cell.angle_alpha   90.00
_cell.angle_beta   90.00
_cell.angle_gamma   90.00
#
_symmetry.space_group_name_H-M   'P 1'
#
loop_
_entity.id
_entity.type
_entity.pdbx_description
1 polymer ?
#
loop_
_entity_poly.entity_id
_entity_poly.type
_entity_poly.pdbx_seq_one_letter_code
_entity_poly.pdbx_strand_id
1 'polypeptide(L)'
;MGKDRPLLIAVTVLTSMEASDLAGIGIACAPQEQVLNLATLTKNSGLDGVVCSAQESTMLKSALGEEFQLITPGIRPVGSAAGDQRRVMTPVEAVNAGSDYLVIGRPITQATDPAAVLAEINKSLA
;
A
#
# COMPACT_ATOMS: atom_id res chain seq x y z
N MET A 1 23.34 3.04 13.96
CA MET A 1 22.91 2.75 12.57
C MET A 1 22.98 4.05 11.78
N GLY A 2 23.64 4.06 10.62
CA GLY A 2 23.93 5.29 9.86
C GLY A 2 22.68 5.95 9.25
N LYS A 3 22.76 7.27 9.02
CA LYS A 3 21.66 8.10 8.47
C LYS A 3 21.19 7.64 7.07
N ASP A 4 22.04 6.92 6.33
CA ASP A 4 21.80 6.47 4.96
C ASP A 4 21.41 4.99 4.87
N ARG A 5 20.95 4.38 5.97
CA ARG A 5 20.48 2.98 5.92
C ARG A 5 19.19 2.89 5.07
N PRO A 6 19.01 1.83 4.29
CA PRO A 6 17.74 1.58 3.62
C PRO A 6 16.60 1.43 4.62
N LEU A 7 15.39 1.87 4.22
CA LEU A 7 14.17 1.53 4.92
C LEU A 7 13.89 0.04 4.76
N LEU A 8 13.64 -0.65 5.87
CA LEU A 8 13.33 -2.08 5.89
C LEU A 8 11.83 -2.28 6.07
N ILE A 9 11.18 -2.78 5.02
CA ILE A 9 9.73 -2.90 4.90
C ILE A 9 9.34 -4.37 4.80
N ALA A 10 8.30 -4.79 5.54
CA ALA A 10 7.75 -6.14 5.44
C ALA A 10 6.51 -6.19 4.55
N VAL A 11 6.30 -7.32 3.87
CA VAL A 11 5.04 -7.58 3.17
C VAL A 11 4.08 -8.29 4.14
N THR A 12 2.84 -7.81 4.21
CA THR A 12 1.80 -8.43 5.06
C THR A 12 1.08 -9.54 4.29
N VAL A 13 -0.18 -9.32 3.91
CA VAL A 13 -0.94 -10.20 3.02
C VAL A 13 -0.81 -9.65 1.61
N LEU A 14 -0.53 -10.51 0.64
CA LEU A 14 -0.46 -10.08 -0.76
C LEU A 14 -1.83 -9.56 -1.20
N THR A 15 -1.86 -8.43 -1.91
CA THR A 15 -3.11 -7.79 -2.37
C THR A 15 -3.92 -8.66 -3.34
N SER A 16 -3.36 -9.77 -3.82
CA SER A 16 -4.01 -10.76 -4.66
C SER A 16 -4.70 -11.90 -3.87
N MET A 17 -4.52 -11.97 -2.55
CA MET A 17 -5.08 -13.02 -1.71
C MET A 17 -6.43 -12.62 -1.12
N GLU A 18 -7.38 -13.54 -1.20
CA GLU A 18 -8.68 -13.44 -0.55
C GLU A 18 -8.76 -14.39 0.67
N ALA A 19 -9.86 -14.32 1.42
CA ALA A 19 -10.06 -15.15 2.61
C ALA A 19 -9.97 -16.66 2.32
N SER A 20 -10.37 -17.10 1.12
CA SER A 20 -10.23 -18.50 0.69
C SER A 20 -8.78 -18.93 0.51
N ASP A 21 -7.93 -18.03 0.02
CA ASP A 21 -6.50 -18.33 -0.17
C ASP A 21 -5.80 -18.43 1.18
N LEU A 22 -6.13 -17.53 2.12
CA LEU A 22 -5.66 -17.59 3.49
C LEU A 22 -6.09 -18.88 4.19
N ALA A 23 -7.37 -19.26 4.06
CA ALA A 23 -7.87 -20.52 4.59
C ALA A 23 -7.14 -21.72 3.96
N GLY A 24 -6.83 -21.66 2.66
CA GLY A 24 -6.07 -22.69 1.95
C GLY A 24 -4.65 -22.91 2.48
N ILE A 25 -4.05 -21.91 3.14
CA ILE A 25 -2.73 -22.02 3.79
C ILE A 25 -2.81 -22.14 5.32
N GLY A 26 -4.00 -22.43 5.87
CA GLY A 26 -4.21 -22.66 7.30
C GLY A 26 -4.37 -21.39 8.15
N ILE A 27 -4.61 -20.23 7.52
CA ILE A 27 -4.91 -18.97 8.21
C ILE A 27 -6.43 -18.83 8.29
N ALA A 28 -6.98 -18.94 9.49
CA ALA A 28 -8.44 -18.95 9.72
C ALA A 28 -9.03 -17.57 10.03
N CYS A 29 -8.21 -16.58 10.35
CA CYS A 29 -8.68 -15.22 10.65
C CYS A 29 -9.03 -14.44 9.37
N ALA A 30 -9.75 -13.33 9.54
CA ALA A 30 -10.07 -12.45 8.43
C ALA A 30 -8.79 -11.82 7.83
N PRO A 31 -8.75 -11.52 6.52
CA PRO A 31 -7.57 -10.90 5.90
C PRO A 31 -7.09 -9.63 6.63
N GLN A 32 -8.02 -8.77 7.03
CA GLN A 32 -7.73 -7.52 7.74
C GLN A 32 -7.10 -7.78 9.12
N GLU A 33 -7.55 -8.82 9.81
CA GLU A 33 -6.99 -9.25 11.10
C GLU A 33 -5.57 -9.77 10.91
N GLN A 34 -5.35 -10.59 9.88
CA GLN A 34 -4.01 -11.10 9.56
C GLN A 34 -3.04 -9.97 9.17
N VAL A 35 -3.50 -8.98 8.40
CA VAL A 35 -2.71 -7.80 8.05
C VAL A 35 -2.28 -7.05 9.31
N LEU A 36 -3.21 -6.81 10.24
CA LEU A 36 -2.90 -6.13 11.51
C LEU A 36 -1.92 -6.95 12.36
N ASN A 37 -2.08 -8.26 12.44
CA ASN A 37 -1.17 -9.15 13.18
C ASN A 37 0.26 -9.09 12.62
N LEU A 38 0.41 -9.20 11.30
CA LEU A 38 1.71 -9.16 10.63
C LEU A 38 2.35 -7.77 10.71
N ALA A 39 1.55 -6.71 10.58
CA ALA A 39 2.06 -5.34 10.70
C ALA A 39 2.49 -5.00 12.14
N THR A 40 1.74 -5.47 13.14
CA THR A 40 2.12 -5.35 14.55
C THR A 40 3.40 -6.10 14.85
N LEU A 41 3.54 -7.33 14.35
CA LEU A 41 4.77 -8.12 14.46
C LEU A 41 5.96 -7.40 13.82
N THR A 42 5.75 -6.81 12.64
CA THR A 42 6.75 -6.04 11.91
C THR A 42 7.26 -4.86 12.74
N LYS A 43 6.34 -4.06 13.29
CA LYS A 43 6.69 -2.94 14.17
C LYS A 43 7.44 -3.40 15.43
N ASN A 44 6.95 -4.45 16.08
CA ASN A 44 7.61 -5.02 17.27
C ASN A 44 9.00 -5.58 16.99
N SER A 45 9.26 -5.96 15.73
CA SER A 45 10.57 -6.43 15.26
C SER A 45 11.52 -5.28 14.89
N GLY A 46 11.08 -4.02 15.01
CA GLY A 46 11.91 -2.84 14.74
C GLY A 46 12.07 -2.49 13.26
N LEU A 47 11.17 -2.97 12.40
CA LEU A 47 11.14 -2.58 10.99
C LEU A 47 10.48 -1.21 10.80
N ASP A 48 10.78 -0.57 9.68
CA ASP A 48 10.39 0.82 9.42
C ASP A 48 8.93 0.93 8.91
N GLY A 49 8.36 -0.16 8.39
CA GLY A 49 7.01 -0.13 7.80
C GLY A 49 6.55 -1.42 7.13
N VAL A 50 5.40 -1.33 6.46
CA VAL A 50 4.80 -2.46 5.72
C VAL A 50 4.31 -2.08 4.33
N VAL A 51 4.22 -3.09 3.48
CA VAL A 51 3.38 -3.07 2.27
C VAL A 51 1.97 -3.50 2.66
N CYS A 52 0.97 -2.67 2.35
CA CYS A 52 -0.45 -2.93 2.60
C CYS A 52 -1.33 -2.36 1.49
N SER A 53 -2.60 -2.70 1.46
CA SER A 53 -3.56 -2.04 0.57
C SER A 53 -3.91 -0.63 1.09
N ALA A 54 -4.39 0.23 0.19
CA ALA A 54 -4.83 1.57 0.56
C ALA A 54 -6.04 1.54 1.53
N GLN A 55 -6.87 0.50 1.46
CA GLN A 55 -8.01 0.33 2.37
C GLN A 55 -7.61 -0.02 3.81
N GLU A 56 -6.43 -0.63 4.00
CA GLU A 56 -5.89 -0.96 5.33
C GLU A 56 -5.14 0.20 5.97
N SER A 57 -4.77 1.22 5.19
CA SER A 57 -3.85 2.27 5.63
C SER A 57 -4.34 3.03 6.86
N THR A 58 -5.63 3.40 6.89
CA THR A 58 -6.21 4.15 8.01
C THR A 58 -6.21 3.33 9.31
N MET A 59 -6.51 2.04 9.20
CA MET A 59 -6.50 1.13 10.35
C MET A 59 -5.07 0.92 10.86
N LEU A 60 -4.10 0.76 9.95
CA LEU A 60 -2.70 0.56 10.31
C LEU A 60 -2.07 1.82 10.91
N LYS A 61 -2.34 3.03 10.38
CA LYS A 61 -1.88 4.27 11.00
C LYS A 61 -2.45 4.46 12.40
N SER A 62 -3.74 4.20 12.59
CA SER A 62 -4.39 4.27 13.90
C SER A 62 -3.76 3.31 14.92
N ALA A 63 -3.44 2.08 14.50
CA ALA A 63 -2.87 1.06 15.40
C ALA A 63 -1.35 1.20 15.61
N LEU A 64 -0.60 1.62 14.59
CA LEU A 64 0.87 1.55 14.55
C LEU A 64 1.54 2.93 14.56
N GLY A 65 0.77 4.01 14.49
CA GLY A 65 1.25 5.39 14.57
C GLY A 65 1.74 5.97 13.24
N GLU A 66 1.80 7.29 13.19
CA GLU A 66 2.11 8.05 11.98
C GLU A 66 3.53 7.82 11.44
N GLU A 67 4.50 7.52 12.30
CA GLU A 67 5.88 7.27 11.89
C GLU A 67 6.08 5.93 11.15
N PHE A 68 5.13 5.00 11.29
CA PHE A 68 5.22 3.68 10.66
C PHE A 68 4.90 3.78 9.16
N GLN A 69 5.87 3.43 8.31
CA GLN A 69 5.80 3.69 6.88
C GLN A 69 4.84 2.72 6.18
N LEU A 70 3.89 3.25 5.41
CA LEU A 70 2.92 2.47 4.64
C LEU A 70 3.18 2.64 3.14
N ILE A 71 3.54 1.52 2.51
CA ILE A 71 3.80 1.43 1.08
C ILE A 71 2.59 0.79 0.42
N THR A 72 1.86 1.53 -0.42
CA THR A 72 0.59 1.08 -0.99
C THR A 72 0.65 0.88 -2.50
N PRO A 73 0.62 -0.38 -2.98
CA PRO A 73 0.50 -0.68 -4.40
C PRO A 73 -0.96 -0.66 -4.87
N GLY A 74 -1.14 -0.62 -6.19
CA GLY A 74 -2.45 -0.73 -6.82
C GLY A 74 -3.22 0.59 -6.93
N ILE A 75 -2.51 1.71 -6.81
CA ILE A 75 -3.06 3.05 -6.99
C ILE A 75 -3.25 3.34 -8.48
N ARG A 76 -4.40 3.95 -8.83
CA ARG A 76 -4.65 4.40 -10.22
C ARG A 76 -5.16 5.84 -10.26
N PRO A 77 -4.56 6.69 -11.11
CA PRO A 77 -5.07 8.03 -11.36
C PRO A 77 -6.48 8.01 -11.97
N VAL A 78 -7.25 9.08 -11.71
CA VAL A 78 -8.56 9.32 -12.32
C VAL A 78 -8.42 9.27 -13.85
N GLY A 79 -9.31 8.54 -14.53
CA GLY A 79 -9.31 8.40 -15.99
C GLY A 79 -8.44 7.26 -16.54
N SER A 80 -7.70 6.53 -15.69
CA SER A 80 -6.97 5.32 -16.12
C SER A 80 -7.91 4.12 -16.27
N ALA A 81 -7.67 3.27 -17.27
CA ALA A 81 -8.45 2.03 -17.45
C ALA A 81 -8.33 1.09 -16.23
N ALA A 82 -9.45 0.53 -15.78
CA ALA A 82 -9.53 -0.30 -14.58
C ALA A 82 -8.72 -1.61 -14.67
N GLY A 83 -8.52 -2.16 -15.87
CA GLY A 83 -7.73 -3.37 -16.08
C GLY A 83 -8.19 -4.55 -15.22
N ASP A 84 -7.23 -5.27 -14.64
CA ASP A 84 -7.35 -6.50 -13.84
C ASP A 84 -7.56 -6.27 -12.32
N GLN A 85 -7.60 -5.02 -11.85
CA GLN A 85 -7.51 -4.71 -10.43
C GLN A 85 -8.87 -4.31 -9.86
N ARG A 86 -9.43 -5.15 -8.97
CA ARG A 86 -10.82 -5.06 -8.49
C ARG A 86 -11.07 -4.03 -7.37
N ARG A 87 -10.02 -3.55 -6.69
CA ARG A 87 -10.10 -2.58 -5.58
C ARG A 87 -9.08 -1.49 -5.80
N VAL A 88 -9.50 -0.38 -6.38
CA VAL A 88 -8.60 0.69 -6.83
C VAL A 88 -8.91 1.97 -6.06
N MET A 89 -7.87 2.65 -5.61
CA MET A 89 -7.95 3.94 -4.94
C MET A 89 -7.14 4.97 -5.75
N THR A 90 -7.60 6.20 -5.81
CA THR A 90 -6.85 7.31 -6.43
C THR A 90 -5.66 7.73 -5.58
N PRO A 91 -4.63 8.39 -6.15
CA PRO A 91 -3.51 8.88 -5.37
C PRO A 91 -3.93 9.74 -4.17
N VAL A 92 -4.87 10.65 -4.37
CA VAL A 92 -5.38 11.56 -3.32
C VAL A 92 -6.07 10.79 -2.21
N GLU A 93 -6.96 9.85 -2.55
CA GLU A 93 -7.64 9.02 -1.56
C GLU A 93 -6.65 8.16 -0.75
N ALA A 94 -5.61 7.62 -1.38
CA ALA A 94 -4.63 6.78 -0.71
C ALA A 94 -3.76 7.57 0.28
N VAL A 95 -3.34 8.78 -0.08
CA VAL A 95 -2.61 9.68 0.83
C VAL A 95 -3.53 10.12 1.98
N ASN A 96 -4.78 10.48 1.70
CA ASN A 96 -5.76 10.82 2.73
C ASN A 96 -6.07 9.64 3.66
N ALA A 97 -5.96 8.41 3.17
CA ALA A 97 -6.10 7.20 3.99
C ALA A 97 -4.87 6.91 4.86
N GLY A 98 -3.75 7.62 4.66
CA GLY A 98 -2.51 7.48 5.43
C GLY A 98 -1.37 6.75 4.70
N SER A 99 -1.40 6.64 3.37
CA SER A 99 -0.27 6.07 2.62
C SER A 99 0.91 7.04 2.57
N ASP A 100 2.12 6.57 2.87
CA ASP A 100 3.35 7.38 2.76
C ASP A 100 3.98 7.26 1.35
N TYR A 101 3.89 6.08 0.74
CA TYR A 101 4.41 5.83 -0.61
C TYR A 101 3.36 5.14 -1.49
N LEU A 102 3.22 5.65 -2.72
CA LEU A 102 2.30 5.09 -3.72
C LEU A 102 3.10 4.33 -4.78
N VAL A 103 2.80 3.04 -4.96
CA VAL A 103 3.44 2.22 -6.01
C VAL A 103 2.53 2.16 -7.23
N ILE A 104 2.88 2.95 -8.26
CA ILE A 104 2.12 3.09 -9.51
C ILE A 104 2.94 2.56 -10.68
N GLY A 105 2.42 1.52 -11.35
CA GLY A 105 3.09 0.87 -12.48
C GLY A 105 2.53 1.28 -13.84
N ARG A 106 1.60 0.46 -14.37
CA ARG A 106 1.03 0.61 -15.73
C ARG A 106 0.45 2.00 -16.04
N PRO A 107 -0.28 2.67 -15.14
CA PRO A 107 -0.83 3.99 -15.45
C PRO A 107 0.22 5.03 -15.87
N ILE A 108 1.44 4.93 -15.35
CA ILE A 108 2.56 5.82 -15.74
C ILE A 108 3.31 5.20 -16.93
N THR A 109 3.76 3.95 -16.79
CA THR A 109 4.68 3.32 -17.74
C THR A 109 4.08 3.04 -19.12
N GLN A 110 2.76 2.94 -19.24
CA GLN A 110 2.06 2.68 -20.51
C GLN A 110 1.33 3.93 -21.04
N ALA A 111 1.49 5.09 -20.40
CA ALA A 111 0.94 6.33 -20.89
C ALA A 111 1.69 6.80 -22.15
N THR A 112 0.99 7.53 -23.01
CA THR A 112 1.60 8.18 -24.17
C THR A 112 2.71 9.17 -23.77
N ASP A 113 2.52 9.83 -22.62
CA ASP A 113 3.52 10.70 -21.99
C ASP A 113 3.63 10.38 -20.48
N PRO A 114 4.55 9.47 -20.10
CA PRO A 114 4.75 9.09 -18.70
C PRO A 114 5.15 10.25 -17.78
N ALA A 115 5.89 11.24 -18.31
CA ALA A 115 6.34 12.38 -17.53
C ALA A 115 5.18 13.32 -17.21
N ALA A 116 4.29 13.55 -18.18
CA ALA A 116 3.08 14.33 -17.97
C ALA A 116 2.16 13.68 -16.92
N VAL A 117 1.91 12.37 -17.02
CA VAL A 117 1.07 11.65 -16.03
C VAL A 117 1.67 11.72 -14.63
N LEU A 118 2.99 11.52 -14.50
CA LEU A 118 3.66 11.64 -13.20
C LEU A 118 3.53 13.07 -12.64
N ALA A 119 3.68 14.09 -13.48
CA ALA A 119 3.51 15.49 -13.07
C ALA A 119 2.08 15.78 -12.62
N GLU A 120 1.06 15.25 -13.30
CA GLU A 120 -0.35 15.38 -12.90
C GLU A 120 -0.64 14.70 -11.56
N ILE A 121 -0.11 13.49 -11.35
CA ILE A 121 -0.24 12.78 -10.06
C ILE A 121 0.38 13.63 -8.95
N ASN A 122 1.62 14.09 -9.12
CA ASN A 122 2.31 14.91 -8.11
C ASN A 122 1.55 16.21 -7.83
N LYS A 123 1.00 16.86 -8.87
CA LYS A 123 0.19 18.08 -8.73
C LYS A 123 -1.11 17.83 -7.95
N SER A 124 -1.69 16.62 -8.04
CA SER A 124 -2.90 16.27 -7.29
C SER A 124 -2.65 16.06 -5.79
N LEU A 125 -1.39 15.87 -5.39
CA LEU A 125 -0.97 15.62 -4.01
C LEU A 125 -0.35 16.86 -3.33
N ALA A 126 -0.20 17.96 -4.07
CA ALA A 126 0.44 19.20 -3.62
C ALA A 126 -0.54 20.18 -2.96
#